data_AF-A0A849PT76-F1
#
_entry.id   AF-A0A849PT76-F1
#
_cell.length_a   1.000
_cell.length_b   1.000
_cell.length_c   1.000
_cell.angle_alpha   90.00
_cell.angle_beta   90.00
_cell.angle_gamma   90.00
#
_symmetry.space_group_name_H-M   'P 1'
#
loop_
_entity.id
_entity.type
_entity.pdbx_description
1 polymer ?
#
loop_
_entity_poly.entity_id
_entity_poly.type
_entity_poly.pdbx_seq_one_letter_code
_entity_poly.pdbx_strand_id
1 'polypeptide(L)'
;MAAVLILSSVTVVSAATEVEINNSIMMGLEWLANDQEGDGSWPDYYGDEATTGLALLKLCEYAKEQGLDPYDPDYIYSSNVTAGLNYLYSRMSVVDLSLQNHTAGASGMIDDPDSNGNGVGIYMSGYNSYTTGIGLSALSVCGLPERVVNAPNTVVDGMTQAQIAQDMVDWLAYAQSDYNYDYTGDNDCGEGGWYYWALDNSNTVPDNSNTGYAVLGLSYAEDFGSTVPQWVKTELNAFIGCIQDPVNGDENDGGSWYRNIGDTGIFIGTNILKTGNLIFEMAFVGDAPDAQRVTDATDYLARHWDDASGNNQPPGWKGDPAQYQAMFTAMKGLEYMGIDTFDSIDWYQNFSDVIVAQQEADGSWISSSEGRGNPTIITTWALLTLEKSSPETPMISVFVDIKPSSCPNPINTKSKGVLPVAVLGTYDFDVTTIDPASIRIKLDPGTDGVAPVRWNYEDVATPFEGELCDCHDLNGDGFMDLTLKFDTQEVVALTLTDEMGETIPLTITGNLMEEFGGTPIEGQDCVRVLEDKGKKK
;
A
#
# COMPACT_ATOMS: atom_id res chain seq x y z
N MET A 1 -23.51 -47.18 35.57
CA MET A 1 -23.39 -46.01 34.68
C MET A 1 -22.10 -45.31 35.03
N ALA A 2 -21.05 -45.53 34.25
CA ALA A 2 -19.80 -44.79 34.38
C ALA A 2 -19.93 -43.54 33.51
N ALA A 3 -19.84 -42.37 34.14
CA ALA A 3 -19.84 -41.09 33.45
C ALA A 3 -18.52 -40.97 32.68
N VAL A 4 -18.61 -40.89 31.35
CA VAL A 4 -17.49 -40.50 30.49
C VAL A 4 -17.36 -38.98 30.62
N LEU A 5 -16.36 -38.53 31.36
CA LEU A 5 -15.91 -37.14 31.31
C LEU A 5 -15.22 -36.95 29.96
N ILE A 6 -15.87 -36.24 29.05
CA ILE A 6 -15.23 -35.69 27.85
C ILE A 6 -14.46 -34.46 28.34
N LEU A 7 -13.16 -34.62 28.55
CA LEU A 7 -12.23 -33.50 28.70
C LEU A 7 -12.08 -32.85 27.33
N SER A 8 -12.79 -31.75 27.09
CA SER A 8 -12.47 -30.83 26.00
C SER A 8 -11.10 -30.22 26.32
N SER A 9 -10.05 -30.68 25.64
CA SER A 9 -8.79 -29.97 25.60
C SER A 9 -9.02 -28.64 24.89
N VAL A 10 -9.17 -27.57 25.67
CA VAL A 10 -8.97 -26.22 25.14
C VAL A 10 -7.49 -26.17 24.79
N THR A 11 -7.17 -26.34 23.51
CA THR A 11 -5.86 -25.98 22.98
C THR A 11 -5.74 -24.48 23.15
N VAL A 12 -4.91 -24.05 24.10
CA VAL A 12 -4.41 -22.69 24.10
C VAL A 12 -3.58 -22.59 22.84
N VAL A 13 -4.13 -21.97 21.79
CA VAL A 13 -3.35 -21.63 20.60
C VAL A 13 -2.28 -20.66 21.09
N SER A 14 -1.02 -21.08 21.03
CA SER A 14 0.11 -20.17 21.25
C SER A 14 0.17 -19.20 20.08
N ALA A 15 0.59 -17.96 20.34
CA ALA A 15 0.86 -16.99 19.29
C ALA A 15 1.79 -17.60 18.23
N ALA A 16 1.41 -17.47 16.97
CA ALA A 16 2.19 -17.94 15.82
C ALA A 16 3.53 -17.23 15.81
N THR A 17 4.59 -18.03 15.77
CA THR A 17 5.96 -17.53 15.65
C THR A 17 6.28 -17.18 14.20
N GLU A 18 7.25 -16.28 13.99
CA GLU A 18 7.77 -15.95 12.66
C GLU A 18 8.17 -17.19 11.84
N VAL A 19 8.73 -18.21 12.51
CA VAL A 19 9.08 -19.49 11.86
C VAL A 19 7.83 -20.25 11.40
N GLU A 20 6.76 -20.26 12.19
CA GLU A 20 5.50 -20.90 11.81
C GLU A 20 4.84 -20.16 10.66
N ILE A 21 4.82 -18.82 10.71
CA ILE A 21 4.31 -17.96 9.62
C ILE A 21 5.07 -18.24 8.33
N ASN A 22 6.40 -18.21 8.35
CA ASN A 22 7.24 -18.46 7.17
C ASN A 22 7.03 -19.87 6.60
N ASN A 23 6.89 -20.88 7.46
CA ASN A 23 6.57 -22.24 7.00
C ASN A 23 5.20 -22.31 6.34
N SER A 24 4.19 -21.64 6.91
CA SER A 24 2.85 -21.57 6.32
C SER A 24 2.85 -20.87 4.96
N ILE A 25 3.59 -19.76 4.81
CA ILE A 25 3.78 -19.06 3.53
C ILE A 25 4.40 -19.99 2.51
N MET A 26 5.52 -20.67 2.83
CA MET A 26 6.19 -21.59 1.90
C MET A 26 5.28 -22.74 1.44
N MET A 27 4.54 -23.36 2.35
CA MET A 27 3.61 -24.44 2.01
C MET A 27 2.46 -23.94 1.12
N GLY A 28 1.91 -22.77 1.41
CA GLY A 28 0.84 -22.21 0.59
C GLY A 28 1.31 -21.74 -0.78
N LEU A 29 2.54 -21.20 -0.89
CA LEU A 29 3.15 -20.85 -2.18
C LEU A 29 3.37 -22.10 -3.05
N GLU A 30 3.86 -23.20 -2.46
CA GLU A 30 3.99 -24.47 -3.18
C GLU A 30 2.63 -24.99 -3.65
N TRP A 31 1.60 -24.94 -2.80
CA TRP A 31 0.25 -25.32 -3.19
C TRP A 31 -0.28 -24.44 -4.33
N LEU A 32 -0.18 -23.11 -4.18
CA LEU A 32 -0.67 -22.14 -5.16
C LEU A 32 0.02 -22.32 -6.51
N ALA A 33 1.35 -22.48 -6.54
CA ALA A 33 2.09 -22.73 -7.77
C ALA A 33 1.68 -24.04 -8.47
N ASN A 34 1.26 -25.06 -7.72
CA ASN A 34 0.77 -26.32 -8.26
C ASN A 34 -0.69 -26.27 -8.73
N ASP A 35 -1.48 -25.30 -8.25
CA ASP A 35 -2.88 -25.09 -8.62
C ASP A 35 -3.05 -24.28 -9.93
N GLN A 36 -1.94 -23.78 -10.52
CA GLN A 36 -1.99 -23.05 -11.79
C GLN A 36 -2.43 -23.96 -12.95
N GLU A 37 -3.38 -23.47 -13.74
CA GLU A 37 -3.91 -24.17 -14.89
C GLU A 37 -2.96 -24.13 -16.10
N GLY A 38 -3.18 -25.04 -17.06
CA GLY A 38 -2.30 -25.18 -18.22
C GLY A 38 -2.28 -23.98 -19.18
N ASP A 39 -3.23 -23.05 -19.06
CA ASP A 39 -3.26 -21.79 -19.80
C ASP A 39 -2.60 -20.62 -19.05
N GLY A 40 -2.10 -20.87 -17.83
CA GLY A 40 -1.45 -19.90 -16.97
C GLY A 40 -2.38 -19.23 -15.94
N SER A 41 -3.69 -19.46 -16.02
CA SER A 41 -4.63 -18.88 -15.06
C SER A 41 -4.64 -19.61 -13.71
N TRP A 42 -5.18 -18.93 -12.70
CA TRP A 42 -5.63 -19.55 -11.45
C TRP A 42 -7.16 -19.51 -11.40
N PRO A 43 -7.82 -20.66 -11.16
CA PRO A 43 -9.25 -20.76 -11.36
C PRO A 43 -10.04 -19.97 -10.32
N ASP A 44 -11.24 -19.49 -10.67
CA ASP A 44 -12.27 -19.01 -9.74
C ASP A 44 -13.70 -19.22 -10.26
N TYR A 45 -14.69 -19.16 -9.37
CA TYR A 45 -16.11 -19.29 -9.72
C TYR A 45 -16.64 -18.14 -10.58
N TYR A 46 -16.06 -16.94 -10.47
CA TYR A 46 -16.61 -15.72 -11.08
C TYR A 46 -15.72 -15.09 -12.17
N GLY A 47 -14.58 -15.71 -12.47
CA GLY A 47 -13.63 -15.28 -13.50
C GLY A 47 -12.20 -15.41 -13.01
N ASP A 48 -11.37 -16.07 -13.80
CA ASP A 48 -10.01 -16.44 -13.41
C ASP A 48 -9.05 -15.23 -13.40
N GLU A 49 -9.43 -14.11 -14.03
CA GLU A 49 -8.56 -12.93 -14.18
C GLU A 49 -8.17 -12.31 -12.83
N ALA A 50 -9.14 -12.12 -11.93
CA ALA A 50 -8.88 -11.53 -10.63
C ALA A 50 -8.04 -12.46 -9.74
N THR A 51 -8.37 -13.75 -9.71
CA THR A 51 -7.60 -14.72 -8.92
C THR A 51 -6.19 -14.88 -9.47
N THR A 52 -6.03 -14.89 -10.80
CA THR A 52 -4.72 -14.87 -11.44
C THR A 52 -3.91 -13.64 -11.05
N GLY A 53 -4.51 -12.44 -11.06
CA GLY A 53 -3.82 -11.22 -10.65
C GLY A 53 -3.40 -11.23 -9.18
N LEU A 54 -4.26 -11.67 -8.26
CA LEU A 54 -3.88 -11.79 -6.84
C LEU A 54 -2.80 -12.87 -6.61
N ALA A 55 -2.86 -14.00 -7.34
CA ALA A 55 -1.84 -15.04 -7.26
C ALA A 55 -0.48 -14.53 -7.77
N LEU A 56 -0.49 -13.79 -8.88
CA LEU A 56 0.71 -13.14 -9.40
C LEU A 56 1.26 -12.08 -8.46
N LEU A 57 0.40 -11.24 -7.88
CA LEU A 57 0.81 -10.28 -6.84
C LEU A 57 1.60 -11.00 -5.75
N LYS A 58 1.04 -12.07 -5.19
CA LYS A 58 1.68 -12.87 -4.14
C LYS A 58 3.02 -13.50 -4.56
N LEU A 59 3.08 -14.06 -5.78
CA LEU A 59 4.30 -14.68 -6.29
C LEU A 59 5.38 -13.63 -6.60
N CYS A 60 5.02 -12.43 -7.04
CA CYS A 60 5.98 -11.41 -7.39
C CYS A 60 6.49 -10.65 -6.16
N GLU A 61 5.66 -10.41 -5.15
CA GLU A 61 6.12 -9.88 -3.86
C GLU A 61 7.13 -10.81 -3.20
N TYR A 62 6.83 -12.12 -3.17
CA TYR A 62 7.77 -13.09 -2.63
C TYR A 62 9.13 -13.06 -3.36
N ALA A 63 9.15 -12.81 -4.67
CA ALA A 63 10.41 -12.63 -5.39
C ALA A 63 11.16 -11.36 -4.93
N LYS A 64 10.45 -10.23 -4.81
CA LYS A 64 11.00 -8.96 -4.32
C LYS A 64 11.59 -9.09 -2.92
N GLU A 65 10.89 -9.77 -2.00
CA GLU A 65 11.39 -10.03 -0.63
C GLU A 65 12.71 -10.82 -0.61
N GLN A 66 12.89 -11.73 -1.57
CA GLN A 66 14.14 -12.47 -1.71
C GLN A 66 15.22 -11.67 -2.48
N GLY A 67 14.93 -10.44 -2.89
CA GLY A 67 15.81 -9.61 -3.72
C GLY A 67 16.00 -10.17 -5.13
N LEU A 68 15.00 -10.90 -5.64
CA LEU A 68 15.03 -11.56 -6.94
C LEU A 68 14.10 -10.85 -7.95
N ASP A 69 14.51 -10.86 -9.22
CA ASP A 69 13.61 -10.51 -10.33
C ASP A 69 12.57 -11.66 -10.50
N PRO A 70 11.25 -11.39 -10.52
CA PRO A 70 10.21 -12.41 -10.73
C PRO A 70 10.37 -13.21 -12.04
N TYR A 71 11.13 -12.70 -13.01
CA TYR A 71 11.44 -13.37 -14.26
C TYR A 71 12.80 -14.08 -14.28
N ASP A 72 13.58 -14.01 -13.21
CA ASP A 72 14.85 -14.71 -13.10
C ASP A 72 14.60 -16.23 -13.20
N PRO A 73 15.24 -16.95 -14.14
CA PRO A 73 15.14 -18.41 -14.19
C PRO A 73 15.54 -19.13 -12.90
N ASP A 74 16.34 -18.48 -12.03
CA ASP A 74 16.71 -19.01 -10.72
C ASP A 74 15.60 -18.83 -9.66
N TYR A 75 14.64 -17.93 -9.88
CA TYR A 75 13.43 -17.84 -9.05
C TYR A 75 12.50 -19.03 -9.32
N ILE A 76 12.20 -19.80 -8.27
CA ILE A 76 11.49 -21.09 -8.38
C ILE A 76 10.09 -20.99 -8.99
N TYR A 77 9.45 -19.82 -8.92
CA TYR A 77 8.11 -19.60 -9.48
C TYR A 77 8.12 -18.74 -10.76
N SER A 78 9.28 -18.48 -11.36
CA SER A 78 9.40 -17.59 -12.53
C SER A 78 8.65 -18.11 -13.77
N SER A 79 8.53 -19.44 -13.92
CA SER A 79 7.65 -20.04 -14.94
C SER A 79 6.17 -19.79 -14.65
N ASN A 80 5.74 -19.85 -13.39
CA ASN A 80 4.35 -19.59 -13.01
C ASN A 80 3.99 -18.12 -13.25
N VAL A 81 4.89 -17.20 -12.85
CA VAL A 81 4.77 -15.76 -13.09
C VAL A 81 4.65 -15.47 -14.59
N THR A 82 5.55 -16.03 -15.40
CA THR A 82 5.54 -15.81 -16.85
C THR A 82 4.27 -16.33 -17.50
N ALA A 83 3.78 -17.52 -17.10
CA ALA A 83 2.55 -18.08 -17.63
C ALA A 83 1.32 -17.26 -17.24
N GLY A 84 1.21 -16.84 -15.97
CA GLY A 84 0.09 -16.04 -15.49
C GLY A 84 0.03 -14.65 -16.12
N LEU A 85 1.17 -13.97 -16.29
CA LEU A 85 1.20 -12.68 -16.97
C LEU A 85 0.79 -12.80 -18.44
N ASN A 86 1.25 -13.85 -19.14
CA ASN A 86 0.80 -14.11 -20.51
C ASN A 86 -0.71 -14.36 -20.60
N TYR A 87 -1.28 -15.05 -19.61
CA TYR A 87 -2.73 -15.17 -19.48
C TYR A 87 -3.37 -13.79 -19.34
N LEU A 88 -2.94 -12.96 -18.37
CA LEU A 88 -3.51 -11.62 -18.17
C LEU A 88 -3.39 -10.71 -19.40
N TYR A 89 -2.26 -10.71 -20.10
CA TYR A 89 -2.09 -9.96 -21.35
C TYR A 89 -3.11 -10.37 -22.43
N SER A 90 -3.50 -11.64 -22.47
CA SER A 90 -4.52 -12.13 -23.39
C SER A 90 -5.95 -11.68 -23.05
N ARG A 91 -6.16 -11.15 -21.84
CA ARG A 91 -7.45 -10.64 -21.34
C ARG A 91 -7.60 -9.13 -21.46
N MET A 92 -6.55 -8.44 -21.94
CA MET A 92 -6.55 -7.00 -22.08
C MET A 92 -7.26 -6.53 -23.36
N SER A 93 -7.94 -5.40 -23.25
CA SER A 93 -8.63 -4.70 -24.33
C SER A 93 -8.33 -3.21 -24.26
N VAL A 94 -8.37 -2.55 -25.42
CA VAL A 94 -8.14 -1.10 -25.56
C VAL A 94 -9.47 -0.40 -25.79
N VAL A 95 -9.63 0.80 -25.22
CA VAL A 95 -10.77 1.70 -25.45
C VAL A 95 -10.28 3.12 -25.69
N ASP A 96 -10.99 3.88 -26.53
CA ASP A 96 -10.77 5.31 -26.69
C ASP A 96 -11.28 6.04 -25.44
N LEU A 97 -10.49 6.95 -24.88
CA LEU A 97 -10.87 7.68 -23.68
C LEU A 97 -11.70 8.93 -24.02
N SER A 98 -12.73 9.16 -23.21
CA SER A 98 -13.60 10.33 -23.27
C SER A 98 -13.34 11.24 -22.07
N LEU A 99 -13.62 12.54 -22.21
CA LEU A 99 -13.53 13.47 -21.09
C LEU A 99 -14.60 13.15 -20.04
N GLN A 100 -14.21 13.21 -18.78
CA GLN A 100 -15.05 12.92 -17.61
C GLN A 100 -15.64 14.22 -17.07
N ASN A 101 -16.95 14.26 -16.83
CA ASN A 101 -17.69 15.49 -16.50
C ASN A 101 -18.04 15.55 -15.01
N HIS A 102 -17.04 15.88 -14.19
CA HIS A 102 -17.17 16.16 -12.76
C HIS A 102 -17.52 17.62 -12.46
N THR A 103 -18.11 18.37 -13.39
CA THR A 103 -18.44 19.79 -13.15
C THR A 103 -19.44 20.01 -12.01
N ALA A 104 -20.20 18.97 -11.67
CA ALA A 104 -21.08 18.94 -10.51
C ALA A 104 -20.46 18.25 -9.28
N GLY A 105 -19.31 17.58 -9.43
CA GLY A 105 -18.61 16.83 -8.38
C GLY A 105 -17.52 17.64 -7.67
N ALA A 106 -16.65 16.94 -6.94
CA ALA A 106 -15.66 17.52 -6.04
C ALA A 106 -14.54 18.28 -6.77
N SER A 107 -14.12 17.81 -7.94
CA SER A 107 -13.16 18.50 -8.80
C SER A 107 -13.78 19.78 -9.38
N GLY A 108 -15.09 19.76 -9.63
CA GLY A 108 -15.85 20.87 -10.20
C GLY A 108 -15.45 21.21 -11.64
N MET A 109 -14.80 20.29 -12.35
CA MET A 109 -14.22 20.52 -13.67
C MET A 109 -14.59 19.42 -14.68
N ILE A 110 -14.21 19.63 -15.94
CA ILE A 110 -14.15 18.54 -16.92
C ILE A 110 -12.73 17.99 -16.82
N ASP A 111 -12.63 16.71 -16.49
CA ASP A 111 -11.38 16.03 -16.21
C ASP A 111 -10.94 15.18 -17.39
N ASP A 112 -9.63 15.18 -17.64
CA ASP A 112 -9.00 14.37 -18.68
C ASP A 112 -8.38 13.12 -18.03
N PRO A 113 -8.87 11.92 -18.35
CA PRO A 113 -8.28 10.67 -17.86
C PRO A 113 -6.99 10.27 -18.61
N ASP A 114 -6.71 10.85 -19.78
CA ASP A 114 -5.54 10.52 -20.61
C ASP A 114 -4.29 11.26 -20.12
N SER A 115 -3.66 10.75 -19.06
CA SER A 115 -2.50 11.41 -18.45
C SER A 115 -1.25 11.40 -19.34
N ASN A 116 -1.17 10.47 -20.31
CA ASN A 116 -0.03 10.31 -21.20
C ASN A 116 -0.25 10.90 -22.62
N GLY A 117 -1.48 11.30 -22.95
CA GLY A 117 -1.84 11.99 -24.18
C GLY A 117 -1.96 11.08 -25.42
N ASN A 118 -2.12 9.77 -25.24
CA ASN A 118 -2.20 8.80 -26.35
C ASN A 118 -3.65 8.51 -26.80
N GLY A 119 -4.64 8.99 -26.05
CA GLY A 119 -6.07 8.90 -26.31
C GLY A 119 -6.72 7.55 -25.99
N VAL A 120 -5.99 6.62 -25.36
CA VAL A 120 -6.47 5.25 -25.13
C VAL A 120 -6.23 4.78 -23.71
N GLY A 121 -7.11 3.91 -23.22
CA GLY A 121 -6.95 3.19 -21.97
C GLY A 121 -6.97 1.68 -22.20
N ILE A 122 -6.33 0.93 -21.30
CA ILE A 122 -6.30 -0.53 -21.30
C ILE A 122 -7.08 -1.06 -20.10
N TYR A 123 -7.91 -2.07 -20.32
CA TYR A 123 -8.63 -2.75 -19.25
C TYR A 123 -8.63 -4.25 -19.43
N MET A 124 -8.84 -4.98 -18.34
CA MET A 124 -9.00 -6.43 -18.37
C MET A 124 -10.48 -6.79 -18.47
N SER A 125 -10.77 -7.79 -19.31
CA SER A 125 -12.12 -8.35 -19.44
C SER A 125 -12.68 -8.87 -18.11
N GLY A 126 -14.00 -8.96 -18.02
CA GLY A 126 -14.70 -9.50 -16.86
C GLY A 126 -15.47 -8.41 -16.12
N TYR A 127 -15.25 -8.31 -14.82
CA TYR A 127 -15.74 -7.21 -13.99
C TYR A 127 -14.74 -6.06 -14.04
N ASN A 128 -14.76 -5.29 -15.13
CA ASN A 128 -13.63 -4.51 -15.63
C ASN A 128 -12.87 -3.70 -14.56
N SER A 129 -13.51 -2.96 -13.65
CA SER A 129 -12.76 -2.17 -12.65
C SER A 129 -12.12 -3.03 -11.57
N TYR A 130 -12.83 -4.05 -11.10
CA TYR A 130 -12.32 -5.03 -10.14
C TYR A 130 -11.14 -5.82 -10.73
N THR A 131 -11.29 -6.35 -11.94
CA THR A 131 -10.23 -7.13 -12.60
C THR A 131 -9.06 -6.26 -13.04
N THR A 132 -9.31 -5.05 -13.55
CA THR A 132 -8.25 -4.13 -13.98
C THR A 132 -7.44 -3.63 -12.80
N GLY A 133 -8.06 -3.27 -11.68
CA GLY A 133 -7.34 -2.88 -10.46
C GLY A 133 -6.40 -3.98 -9.94
N ILE A 134 -6.91 -5.21 -9.83
CA ILE A 134 -6.11 -6.37 -9.40
C ILE A 134 -5.02 -6.73 -10.43
N GLY A 135 -5.35 -6.67 -11.72
CA GLY A 135 -4.38 -6.91 -12.79
C GLY A 135 -3.26 -5.88 -12.80
N LEU A 136 -3.59 -4.61 -12.54
CA LEU A 136 -2.64 -3.51 -12.45
C LEU A 136 -1.70 -3.67 -11.25
N SER A 137 -2.20 -4.10 -10.09
CA SER A 137 -1.32 -4.40 -8.95
C SER A 137 -0.34 -5.53 -9.27
N ALA A 138 -0.81 -6.59 -9.94
CA ALA A 138 0.05 -7.69 -10.34
C ALA A 138 1.13 -7.24 -11.34
N LEU A 139 0.77 -6.44 -12.34
CA LEU A 139 1.72 -5.93 -13.33
C LEU A 139 2.77 -5.00 -12.71
N SER A 140 2.32 -4.12 -11.82
CA SER A 140 3.18 -3.15 -11.14
C SER A 140 4.22 -3.84 -10.26
N VAL A 141 3.84 -4.90 -9.54
CA VAL A 141 4.78 -5.66 -8.70
C VAL A 141 5.64 -6.62 -9.51
N CYS A 142 5.06 -7.34 -10.47
CA CYS A 142 5.82 -8.29 -11.28
C CYS A 142 6.74 -7.62 -12.31
N GLY A 143 6.49 -6.35 -12.62
CA GLY A 143 7.07 -5.65 -13.74
C GLY A 143 8.41 -4.99 -13.47
N LEU A 144 9.14 -4.75 -14.56
CA LEU A 144 10.14 -3.70 -14.63
C LEU A 144 9.63 -2.67 -15.64
N PRO A 145 9.59 -1.36 -15.32
CA PRO A 145 8.96 -0.35 -16.17
C PRO A 145 9.37 -0.44 -17.66
N GLU A 146 10.67 -0.62 -17.90
CA GLU A 146 11.28 -0.67 -19.24
C GLU A 146 11.13 -2.01 -19.97
N ARG A 147 10.58 -3.04 -19.31
CA ARG A 147 10.47 -4.37 -19.91
C ARG A 147 9.43 -4.36 -21.02
N VAL A 148 9.88 -4.67 -22.24
CA VAL A 148 9.00 -4.83 -23.40
C VAL A 148 8.30 -6.19 -23.34
N VAL A 149 6.97 -6.17 -23.43
CA VAL A 149 6.12 -7.35 -23.48
C VAL A 149 6.24 -8.03 -24.84
N ASN A 150 6.48 -9.34 -24.83
CA ASN A 150 6.49 -10.20 -26.00
C ASN A 150 5.34 -11.21 -25.86
N ALA A 151 4.14 -10.77 -26.24
CA ALA A 151 2.90 -11.51 -26.11
C ALA A 151 2.13 -11.43 -27.44
N PRO A 152 2.56 -12.19 -28.48
CA PRO A 152 2.00 -12.07 -29.82
C PRO A 152 0.48 -12.25 -29.86
N ASN A 153 -0.19 -11.42 -30.66
CA ASN A 153 -1.66 -11.37 -30.84
C ASN A 153 -2.45 -10.81 -29.64
N THR A 154 -1.78 -10.17 -28.68
CA THR A 154 -2.42 -9.36 -27.64
C THR A 154 -2.38 -7.89 -28.02
N VAL A 155 -3.19 -7.05 -27.36
CA VAL A 155 -3.19 -5.60 -27.58
C VAL A 155 -1.94 -4.92 -27.03
N VAL A 156 -1.19 -5.61 -26.18
CA VAL A 156 0.00 -5.09 -25.48
C VAL A 156 1.33 -5.61 -26.05
N ASP A 157 1.29 -6.36 -27.14
CA ASP A 157 2.51 -6.89 -27.78
C ASP A 157 3.42 -5.75 -28.24
N GLY A 158 4.66 -5.74 -27.74
CA GLY A 158 5.64 -4.70 -28.03
C GLY A 158 5.53 -3.42 -27.20
N MET A 159 4.56 -3.32 -26.28
CA MET A 159 4.51 -2.24 -25.29
C MET A 159 5.47 -2.51 -24.13
N THR A 160 5.99 -1.46 -23.50
CA THR A 160 6.65 -1.56 -22.20
C THR A 160 5.63 -1.78 -21.09
N GLN A 161 6.04 -2.36 -19.96
CA GLN A 161 5.14 -2.50 -18.82
C GLN A 161 4.69 -1.15 -18.26
N ALA A 162 5.56 -0.13 -18.27
CA ALA A 162 5.19 1.23 -17.89
C ALA A 162 4.05 1.79 -18.75
N GLN A 163 4.09 1.58 -20.07
CA GLN A 163 3.02 2.02 -20.97
C GLN A 163 1.70 1.29 -20.68
N ILE A 164 1.75 -0.02 -20.44
CA ILE A 164 0.56 -0.82 -20.12
C ILE A 164 -0.03 -0.37 -18.78
N ALA A 165 0.80 -0.19 -17.76
CA ALA A 165 0.38 0.26 -16.45
C ALA A 165 -0.26 1.66 -16.52
N GLN A 166 0.36 2.60 -17.25
CA GLN A 166 -0.19 3.94 -17.42
C GLN A 166 -1.54 3.92 -18.15
N ASP A 167 -1.68 3.17 -19.24
CA ASP A 167 -2.96 3.07 -19.95
C ASP A 167 -4.05 2.39 -19.09
N MET A 168 -3.67 1.51 -18.16
CA MET A 168 -4.60 0.93 -17.18
C MET A 168 -5.00 1.92 -16.08
N VAL A 169 -4.09 2.79 -15.64
CA VAL A 169 -4.40 3.92 -14.76
C VAL A 169 -5.37 4.88 -15.45
N ASP A 170 -5.09 5.24 -16.71
CA ASP A 170 -5.93 6.14 -17.50
C ASP A 170 -7.34 5.54 -17.71
N TRP A 171 -7.43 4.23 -17.90
CA TRP A 171 -8.73 3.55 -17.93
C TRP A 171 -9.46 3.56 -16.59
N LEU A 172 -8.75 3.35 -15.47
CA LEU A 172 -9.36 3.42 -14.14
C LEU A 172 -9.83 4.84 -13.82
N ALA A 173 -9.09 5.87 -14.22
CA ALA A 173 -9.54 7.26 -14.14
C ALA A 173 -10.83 7.47 -14.96
N TYR A 174 -10.85 7.02 -16.22
CA TYR A 174 -12.03 7.03 -17.08
C TYR A 174 -13.23 6.23 -16.52
N ALA A 175 -12.98 5.19 -15.73
CA ALA A 175 -14.01 4.33 -15.16
C ALA A 175 -14.62 4.87 -13.86
N GLN A 176 -14.01 5.88 -13.24
CA GLN A 176 -14.46 6.48 -11.98
C GLN A 176 -15.82 7.16 -12.17
N SER A 177 -16.62 7.18 -11.10
CA SER A 177 -17.98 7.71 -11.17
C SER A 177 -18.04 9.24 -11.17
N ASP A 178 -18.67 9.80 -12.21
CA ASP A 178 -18.93 11.24 -12.33
C ASP A 178 -20.27 11.69 -11.74
N TYR A 179 -21.01 10.79 -11.07
CA TYR A 179 -22.36 11.13 -10.64
C TYR A 179 -22.33 12.05 -9.43
N ASN A 180 -22.72 13.30 -9.67
CA ASN A 180 -23.35 14.12 -8.66
C ASN A 180 -24.62 14.73 -9.25
N TYR A 181 -25.77 14.55 -8.57
CA TYR A 181 -26.79 15.59 -8.34
C TYR A 181 -28.26 15.10 -8.29
N ASP A 182 -28.89 15.28 -7.12
CA ASP A 182 -30.25 15.81 -6.86
C ASP A 182 -31.42 15.32 -7.72
N TYR A 183 -31.89 14.08 -7.49
CA TYR A 183 -33.22 13.69 -8.00
C TYR A 183 -34.11 12.93 -7.02
N THR A 184 -33.55 12.44 -5.92
CA THR A 184 -34.29 11.86 -4.80
C THR A 184 -33.58 12.31 -3.54
N GLY A 185 -34.17 13.19 -2.75
CA GLY A 185 -33.58 13.50 -1.44
C GLY A 185 -33.38 12.19 -0.67
N ASP A 186 -32.10 11.82 -0.48
CA ASP A 186 -31.51 10.94 0.54
C ASP A 186 -30.15 10.39 0.01
N ASN A 187 -29.07 10.57 0.78
CA ASN A 187 -27.82 9.76 0.89
C ASN A 187 -27.18 9.02 -0.32
N ASP A 188 -27.30 9.46 -1.57
CA ASP A 188 -26.66 8.78 -2.71
C ASP A 188 -25.16 9.12 -2.86
N CYS A 189 -24.28 8.14 -2.63
CA CYS A 189 -22.82 8.26 -2.80
C CYS A 189 -22.40 7.89 -4.22
N GLY A 190 -22.94 8.62 -5.18
CA GLY A 190 -22.69 8.34 -6.59
C GLY A 190 -21.37 8.88 -7.13
N GLU A 191 -20.62 9.70 -6.39
CA GLU A 191 -19.41 10.35 -6.88
C GLU A 191 -18.15 9.58 -6.47
N GLY A 192 -17.12 9.53 -7.33
CA GLY A 192 -15.75 9.18 -6.97
C GLY A 192 -15.40 7.72 -6.71
N GLY A 193 -16.39 6.84 -6.57
CA GLY A 193 -16.17 5.40 -6.49
C GLY A 193 -16.13 4.70 -7.86
N TRP A 194 -15.93 3.37 -7.85
CA TRP A 194 -15.96 2.52 -9.04
C TRP A 194 -17.10 1.50 -9.01
N TYR A 195 -17.55 1.12 -10.21
CA TYR A 195 -18.49 0.03 -10.43
C TYR A 195 -17.84 -1.12 -11.19
N TYR A 196 -18.58 -2.21 -11.39
CA TYR A 196 -18.14 -3.41 -12.12
C TYR A 196 -17.83 -3.20 -13.63
N TRP A 197 -18.05 -1.99 -14.16
CA TRP A 197 -17.71 -1.58 -15.53
C TRP A 197 -17.36 -0.08 -15.55
N ALA A 198 -16.75 0.41 -16.63
CA ALA A 198 -16.47 1.84 -16.79
C ALA A 198 -17.76 2.66 -16.82
N LEU A 199 -17.86 3.64 -15.94
CA LEU A 199 -19.05 4.47 -15.85
C LEU A 199 -19.12 5.47 -17.00
N ASP A 200 -18.02 6.15 -17.36
CA ASP A 200 -17.99 7.07 -18.50
C ASP A 200 -19.18 8.03 -18.52
N ASN A 201 -19.26 8.94 -17.54
CA ASN A 201 -20.37 9.87 -17.38
C ASN A 201 -21.74 9.19 -17.15
N SER A 202 -21.75 7.95 -16.62
CA SER A 202 -22.97 7.21 -16.28
C SER A 202 -23.47 7.51 -14.87
N ASN A 203 -24.80 7.49 -14.71
CA ASN A 203 -25.48 7.74 -13.44
C ASN A 203 -25.62 6.50 -12.56
N THR A 204 -24.67 5.56 -12.60
CA THR A 204 -24.73 4.34 -11.78
C THR A 204 -23.95 4.55 -10.50
N VAL A 205 -24.57 4.26 -9.35
CA VAL A 205 -23.91 4.39 -8.04
C VAL A 205 -22.78 3.36 -7.93
N PRO A 206 -21.54 3.80 -7.64
CA PRO A 206 -20.39 2.92 -7.45
C PRO A 206 -20.52 2.09 -6.18
N ASP A 207 -19.58 1.16 -5.95
CA ASP A 207 -19.54 0.41 -4.69
C ASP A 207 -18.13 0.15 -4.15
N ASN A 208 -18.05 0.05 -2.82
CA ASN A 208 -16.81 -0.17 -2.09
C ASN A 208 -16.26 -1.61 -2.23
N SER A 209 -16.99 -2.52 -2.88
CA SER A 209 -16.43 -3.84 -3.23
C SER A 209 -15.57 -3.76 -4.50
N ASN A 210 -15.77 -2.76 -5.35
CA ASN A 210 -14.94 -2.48 -6.51
C ASN A 210 -13.92 -1.37 -6.22
N THR A 211 -14.34 -0.31 -5.52
CA THR A 211 -13.51 0.87 -5.24
C THR A 211 -12.21 0.49 -4.53
N GLY A 212 -12.27 -0.31 -3.46
CA GLY A 212 -11.08 -0.77 -2.77
C GLY A 212 -10.10 -1.63 -3.59
N TYR A 213 -10.53 -2.23 -4.71
CA TYR A 213 -9.63 -2.95 -5.64
C TYR A 213 -9.18 -2.10 -6.82
N ALA A 214 -9.98 -1.13 -7.27
CA ALA A 214 -9.51 -0.11 -8.20
C ALA A 214 -8.36 0.70 -7.57
N VAL A 215 -8.55 1.13 -6.31
CA VAL A 215 -7.53 1.83 -5.52
C VAL A 215 -6.31 0.96 -5.26
N LEU A 216 -6.47 -0.36 -5.10
CA LEU A 216 -5.33 -1.29 -5.01
C LEU A 216 -4.46 -1.21 -6.26
N GLY A 217 -5.07 -1.23 -7.44
CA GLY A 217 -4.32 -1.08 -8.69
C GLY A 217 -3.63 0.28 -8.80
N LEU A 218 -4.37 1.35 -8.51
CA LEU A 218 -3.85 2.71 -8.60
C LEU A 218 -2.66 2.96 -7.66
N SER A 219 -2.71 2.45 -6.42
CA SER A 219 -1.63 2.65 -5.45
C SER A 219 -0.36 1.89 -5.81
N TYR A 220 -0.46 0.64 -6.25
CA TYR A 220 0.70 -0.08 -6.81
C TYR A 220 1.22 0.57 -8.10
N ALA A 221 0.34 1.17 -8.92
CA ALA A 221 0.77 1.85 -10.12
C ALA A 221 1.54 3.15 -9.84
N GLU A 222 1.17 3.92 -8.80
CA GLU A 222 1.95 5.08 -8.33
C GLU A 222 3.36 4.64 -7.88
N ASP A 223 3.46 3.58 -7.08
CA ASP A 223 4.74 2.98 -6.67
C ASP A 223 5.57 2.53 -7.88
N PHE A 224 4.91 1.99 -8.91
CA PHE A 224 5.55 1.61 -10.17
C PHE A 224 5.95 2.80 -11.07
N GLY A 225 5.61 4.03 -10.69
CA GLY A 225 5.95 5.25 -11.42
C GLY A 225 4.90 5.72 -12.44
N SER A 226 3.67 5.18 -12.40
CA SER A 226 2.55 5.68 -13.20
C SER A 226 1.97 6.95 -12.56
N THR A 227 1.45 7.84 -13.39
CA THR A 227 0.78 9.07 -12.95
C THR A 227 -0.70 8.82 -12.76
N VAL A 228 -1.18 8.84 -11.50
CA VAL A 228 -2.62 8.93 -11.21
C VAL A 228 -3.04 10.39 -11.19
N PRO A 229 -4.02 10.82 -12.01
CA PRO A 229 -4.46 12.21 -11.99
C PRO A 229 -4.99 12.64 -10.62
N GLN A 230 -4.58 13.82 -10.13
CA GLN A 230 -4.96 14.30 -8.79
C GLN A 230 -6.48 14.43 -8.59
N TRP A 231 -7.22 14.69 -9.67
CA TRP A 231 -8.68 14.76 -9.61
C TRP A 231 -9.29 13.39 -9.22
N VAL A 232 -8.65 12.26 -9.55
CA VAL A 232 -9.12 10.92 -9.16
C VAL A 232 -9.16 10.77 -7.63
N LYS A 233 -8.10 11.22 -6.95
CA LYS A 233 -8.04 11.25 -5.48
C LYS A 233 -9.03 12.26 -4.90
N THR A 234 -9.26 13.38 -5.60
CA THR A 234 -10.23 14.41 -5.18
C THR A 234 -11.66 13.88 -5.20
N GLU A 235 -12.07 13.21 -6.27
CA GLU A 235 -13.40 12.59 -6.39
C GLU A 235 -13.54 11.42 -5.41
N LEU A 236 -12.54 10.55 -5.29
CA LEU A 236 -12.54 9.45 -4.31
C LEU A 236 -12.71 9.97 -2.88
N ASN A 237 -12.10 11.10 -2.54
CA ASN A 237 -12.25 11.69 -1.22
C ASN A 237 -13.72 12.05 -0.88
N ALA A 238 -14.52 12.42 -1.88
CA ALA A 238 -15.95 12.64 -1.72
C ALA A 238 -16.71 11.33 -1.50
N PHE A 239 -16.34 10.27 -2.22
CA PHE A 239 -16.90 8.93 -2.02
C PHE A 239 -16.69 8.45 -0.57
N ILE A 240 -15.44 8.50 -0.09
CA ILE A 240 -15.05 8.10 1.28
C ILE A 240 -15.93 8.81 2.32
N GLY A 241 -16.06 10.12 2.22
CA GLY A 241 -16.86 10.92 3.15
C GLY A 241 -18.36 10.61 3.10
N CYS A 242 -18.85 10.07 1.98
CA CYS A 242 -20.25 9.68 1.84
C CYS A 242 -20.55 8.28 2.35
N ILE A 243 -19.64 7.31 2.16
CA ILE A 243 -19.89 5.91 2.53
C ILE A 243 -19.48 5.56 3.96
N GLN A 244 -18.74 6.43 4.64
CA GLN A 244 -18.43 6.26 6.05
C GLN A 244 -19.65 6.60 6.92
N ASP A 245 -19.97 5.69 7.85
CA ASP A 245 -21.07 5.88 8.78
C ASP A 245 -20.79 7.04 9.76
N PRO A 246 -21.72 7.99 9.92
CA PRO A 246 -21.51 9.15 10.78
C PRO A 246 -21.55 8.76 12.26
N VAL A 247 -20.56 9.20 13.03
CA VAL A 247 -20.50 8.98 14.48
C VAL A 247 -21.67 9.67 15.20
N ASN A 248 -22.71 8.89 15.51
CA ASN A 248 -23.97 9.36 16.07
C ASN A 248 -24.39 8.57 17.32
N GLY A 249 -23.58 7.60 17.75
CA GLY A 249 -23.77 6.77 18.94
C GLY A 249 -24.46 5.45 18.65
N ASP A 250 -24.53 5.02 17.39
CA ASP A 250 -25.02 3.69 17.02
C ASP A 250 -23.86 2.68 16.88
N GLU A 251 -24.19 1.45 16.51
CA GLU A 251 -23.18 0.37 16.41
C GLU A 251 -22.33 0.47 15.13
N ASN A 252 -22.79 1.22 14.12
CA ASN A 252 -22.11 1.35 12.83
C ASN A 252 -21.12 2.52 12.78
N ASP A 253 -21.17 3.44 13.75
CA ASP A 253 -20.33 4.64 13.86
C ASP A 253 -18.92 4.39 13.27
N GLY A 254 -18.53 5.16 12.25
CA GLY A 254 -17.20 5.10 11.61
C GLY A 254 -16.95 3.94 10.64
N GLY A 255 -17.83 2.93 10.61
CA GLY A 255 -17.75 1.80 9.70
C GLY A 255 -18.12 2.16 8.26
N SER A 256 -17.75 1.32 7.30
CA SER A 256 -17.99 1.59 5.88
C SER A 256 -19.21 0.84 5.31
N TRP A 257 -20.03 1.57 4.56
CA TRP A 257 -21.08 1.01 3.71
C TRP A 257 -20.54 0.65 2.31
N TYR A 258 -21.28 -0.18 1.55
CA TYR A 258 -20.90 -0.45 0.17
C TYR A 258 -21.22 0.71 -0.78
N ARG A 259 -22.40 1.31 -0.65
CA ARG A 259 -22.93 2.28 -1.61
C ARG A 259 -23.46 3.52 -0.92
N ASN A 260 -24.51 3.37 -0.13
CA ASN A 260 -25.15 4.49 0.56
C ASN A 260 -25.23 4.18 2.06
N ILE A 261 -25.15 5.22 2.88
CA ILE A 261 -25.44 5.10 4.32
C ILE A 261 -26.86 4.55 4.49
N GLY A 262 -26.96 3.43 5.20
CA GLY A 262 -28.24 2.77 5.47
C GLY A 262 -28.77 1.91 4.33
N ASP A 263 -27.97 1.50 3.35
CA ASP A 263 -28.41 0.51 2.34
C ASP A 263 -28.75 -0.84 3.02
N THR A 264 -30.05 -1.15 3.07
CA THR A 264 -30.62 -2.35 3.72
C THR A 264 -30.88 -3.54 2.76
N GLY A 265 -30.14 -3.64 1.64
CA GLY A 265 -30.20 -4.78 0.71
C GLY A 265 -29.50 -6.06 1.20
N ILE A 266 -29.62 -7.19 0.47
CA ILE A 266 -29.16 -8.57 0.79
C ILE A 266 -27.68 -8.74 1.26
N PHE A 267 -26.87 -7.68 1.31
CA PHE A 267 -25.47 -7.64 1.76
C PHE A 267 -25.25 -6.58 2.88
N ILE A 268 -26.06 -6.68 3.92
CA ILE A 268 -26.41 -5.66 4.92
C ILE A 268 -25.23 -5.18 5.77
N GLY A 269 -25.19 -3.87 6.06
CA GLY A 269 -24.49 -3.27 7.20
C GLY A 269 -23.05 -2.82 6.94
N THR A 270 -22.46 -2.13 7.89
CA THR A 270 -21.01 -1.94 7.96
C THR A 270 -20.34 -3.26 8.34
N ASN A 271 -19.10 -3.49 7.91
CA ASN A 271 -18.29 -4.64 8.37
C ASN A 271 -16.79 -4.37 8.18
N ILE A 272 -15.96 -5.19 8.83
CA ILE A 272 -14.50 -5.06 8.81
C ILE A 272 -13.92 -5.13 7.40
N LEU A 273 -14.51 -5.91 6.49
CA LEU A 273 -14.07 -5.97 5.09
C LEU A 273 -14.20 -4.61 4.39
N LYS A 274 -15.39 -4.00 4.49
CA LYS A 274 -15.68 -2.69 3.90
C LYS A 274 -14.84 -1.60 4.57
N THR A 275 -14.76 -1.63 5.90
CA THR A 275 -14.00 -0.64 6.67
C THR A 275 -12.50 -0.76 6.40
N GLY A 276 -11.98 -1.96 6.14
CA GLY A 276 -10.60 -2.17 5.69
C GLY A 276 -10.32 -1.50 4.34
N ASN A 277 -11.23 -1.66 3.36
CA ASN A 277 -11.14 -0.91 2.10
C ASN A 277 -11.21 0.60 2.32
N LEU A 278 -12.11 1.07 3.19
CA LEU A 278 -12.24 2.50 3.50
C LEU A 278 -10.94 3.10 4.07
N ILE A 279 -10.27 2.40 5.00
CA ILE A 279 -8.98 2.85 5.55
C ILE A 279 -7.90 2.87 4.47
N PHE A 280 -7.89 1.88 3.58
CA PHE A 280 -6.96 1.85 2.45
C PHE A 280 -7.17 3.05 1.50
N GLU A 281 -8.43 3.39 1.23
CA GLU A 281 -8.82 4.54 0.41
C GLU A 281 -8.44 5.86 1.08
N MET A 282 -8.64 5.98 2.40
CA MET A 282 -8.20 7.13 3.22
C MET A 282 -6.68 7.35 3.10
N ALA A 283 -5.88 6.29 3.24
CA ALA A 283 -4.43 6.37 3.07
C ALA A 283 -4.06 6.82 1.63
N PHE A 284 -4.72 6.27 0.62
CA PHE A 284 -4.45 6.61 -0.78
C PHE A 284 -4.76 8.08 -1.13
N VAL A 285 -5.78 8.68 -0.51
CA VAL A 285 -6.07 10.12 -0.68
C VAL A 285 -5.22 11.03 0.23
N GLY A 286 -4.34 10.46 1.05
CA GLY A 286 -3.35 11.19 1.85
C GLY A 286 -3.79 11.52 3.29
N ASP A 287 -4.69 10.73 3.88
CA ASP A 287 -4.96 10.86 5.31
C ASP A 287 -3.79 10.41 6.18
N ALA A 288 -3.60 11.10 7.29
CA ALA A 288 -2.72 10.65 8.36
C ALA A 288 -3.41 9.57 9.23
N PRO A 289 -2.64 8.69 9.90
CA PRO A 289 -3.19 7.62 10.75
C PRO A 289 -4.03 8.13 11.93
N ASP A 290 -3.80 9.37 12.36
CA ASP A 290 -4.49 10.05 13.45
C ASP A 290 -5.62 10.99 12.99
N ALA A 291 -5.91 11.03 11.68
CA ALA A 291 -7.06 11.76 11.15
C ALA A 291 -8.35 11.25 11.81
N GLN A 292 -9.28 12.16 12.13
CA GLN A 292 -10.49 11.79 12.88
C GLN A 292 -11.30 10.68 12.19
N ARG A 293 -11.43 10.73 10.86
CA ARG A 293 -12.15 9.70 10.12
C ARG A 293 -11.46 8.33 10.11
N VAL A 294 -10.13 8.30 10.22
CA VAL A 294 -9.35 7.06 10.40
C VAL A 294 -9.51 6.52 11.82
N THR A 295 -9.52 7.42 12.81
CA THR A 295 -9.85 7.08 14.20
C THR A 295 -11.26 6.49 14.29
N ASP A 296 -12.26 7.10 13.65
CA ASP A 296 -13.64 6.60 13.65
C ASP A 296 -13.73 5.20 13.03
N ALA A 297 -13.00 4.95 11.94
CA ALA A 297 -12.92 3.65 11.28
C ALA A 297 -12.23 2.59 12.14
N THR A 298 -11.12 2.92 12.81
CA THR A 298 -10.43 1.98 13.71
C THR A 298 -11.21 1.72 15.00
N ASP A 299 -11.95 2.71 15.50
CA ASP A 299 -12.91 2.55 16.58
C ASP A 299 -14.03 1.56 16.19
N TYR A 300 -14.50 1.59 14.93
CA TYR A 300 -15.42 0.59 14.40
C TYR A 300 -14.77 -0.80 14.38
N LEU A 301 -13.52 -0.91 13.90
CA LEU A 301 -12.80 -2.19 13.91
C LEU A 301 -12.69 -2.73 15.34
N ALA A 302 -12.34 -1.90 16.32
CA ALA A 302 -12.23 -2.29 17.73
C ALA A 302 -13.56 -2.83 18.29
N ARG A 303 -14.68 -2.15 18.00
CA ARG A 303 -16.03 -2.58 18.44
C ARG A 303 -16.41 -3.97 17.92
N HIS A 304 -16.01 -4.30 16.70
CA HIS A 304 -16.42 -5.51 16.00
C HIS A 304 -15.30 -6.55 15.81
N TRP A 305 -14.13 -6.34 16.42
CA TRP A 305 -12.95 -7.18 16.19
C TRP A 305 -13.17 -8.64 16.59
N ASP A 306 -13.91 -8.84 17.67
CA ASP A 306 -14.22 -10.16 18.22
C ASP A 306 -15.50 -10.77 17.63
N ASP A 307 -16.21 -10.06 16.76
CA ASP A 307 -17.43 -10.56 16.16
C ASP A 307 -17.17 -11.67 15.14
N ALA A 308 -18.17 -12.55 15.01
CA ALA A 308 -18.15 -13.60 14.01
C ALA A 308 -18.28 -13.02 12.59
N SER A 309 -17.81 -13.80 11.62
CA SER A 309 -18.05 -13.71 10.18
C SER A 309 -19.09 -14.77 9.75
N GLY A 310 -19.63 -14.68 8.53
CA GLY A 310 -20.49 -15.74 7.95
C GLY A 310 -21.77 -15.24 7.26
N ASN A 311 -22.80 -16.09 7.25
CA ASN A 311 -24.09 -15.77 6.62
C ASN A 311 -24.73 -14.48 7.17
N ASN A 312 -25.29 -13.66 6.28
CA ASN A 312 -25.81 -12.30 6.55
C ASN A 312 -24.74 -11.23 6.85
N GLN A 313 -23.47 -11.51 6.55
CA GLN A 313 -22.33 -10.58 6.70
C GLN A 313 -22.28 -9.89 8.07
N PRO A 314 -22.18 -10.66 9.17
CA PRO A 314 -21.89 -10.07 10.47
C PRO A 314 -20.58 -9.25 10.40
N PRO A 315 -20.42 -8.25 11.28
CA PRO A 315 -19.46 -7.18 11.08
C PRO A 315 -18.00 -7.64 11.22
N GLY A 316 -17.75 -8.80 11.83
CA GLY A 316 -16.42 -9.31 12.14
C GLY A 316 -15.76 -10.17 11.06
N TRP A 317 -14.59 -10.71 11.40
CA TRP A 317 -13.76 -11.57 10.53
C TRP A 317 -13.60 -13.00 11.07
N LYS A 318 -13.90 -13.23 12.35
CA LYS A 318 -13.64 -14.50 13.03
C LYS A 318 -14.58 -15.59 12.55
N GLY A 319 -14.09 -16.79 12.35
CA GLY A 319 -14.90 -17.92 11.92
C GLY A 319 -14.11 -19.21 11.98
N ASP A 320 -14.78 -20.32 11.73
CA ASP A 320 -14.16 -21.63 11.64
C ASP A 320 -14.62 -22.34 10.34
N PRO A 321 -13.89 -22.18 9.23
CA PRO A 321 -12.78 -21.25 8.96
C PRO A 321 -13.17 -19.76 8.96
N ALA A 322 -12.18 -18.89 9.17
CA ALA A 322 -12.33 -17.44 9.20
C ALA A 322 -12.52 -16.80 7.82
N GLN A 323 -12.87 -15.51 7.77
CA GLN A 323 -13.16 -14.80 6.52
C GLN A 323 -11.89 -14.10 6.00
N TYR A 324 -11.11 -14.81 5.19
CA TYR A 324 -9.81 -14.34 4.71
C TYR A 324 -9.85 -13.09 3.83
N GLN A 325 -10.99 -12.81 3.17
CA GLN A 325 -11.13 -11.57 2.41
C GLN A 325 -11.19 -10.34 3.33
N ALA A 326 -11.89 -10.43 4.46
CA ALA A 326 -11.97 -9.40 5.48
C ALA A 326 -10.60 -9.20 6.13
N MET A 327 -9.86 -10.28 6.35
CA MET A 327 -8.48 -10.20 6.82
C MET A 327 -7.59 -9.46 5.81
N PHE A 328 -7.62 -9.85 4.53
CA PHE A 328 -6.81 -9.20 3.49
C PHE A 328 -7.16 -7.72 3.32
N THR A 329 -8.44 -7.38 3.29
CA THR A 329 -8.91 -5.98 3.13
C THR A 329 -8.62 -5.11 4.35
N ALA A 330 -8.75 -5.66 5.57
CA ALA A 330 -8.34 -4.95 6.79
C ALA A 330 -6.83 -4.79 6.87
N MET A 331 -6.07 -5.87 6.58
CA MET A 331 -4.62 -5.86 6.55
C MET A 331 -4.10 -4.79 5.58
N LYS A 332 -4.54 -4.79 4.32
CA LYS A 332 -4.01 -3.83 3.34
C LYS A 332 -4.27 -2.39 3.76
N GLY A 333 -5.45 -2.12 4.35
CA GLY A 333 -5.78 -0.79 4.86
C GLY A 333 -4.91 -0.37 6.04
N LEU A 334 -4.77 -1.24 7.05
CA LEU A 334 -3.99 -0.97 8.25
C LEU A 334 -2.49 -0.87 7.95
N GLU A 335 -1.96 -1.76 7.12
CA GLU A 335 -0.56 -1.76 6.71
C GLU A 335 -0.22 -0.52 5.88
N TYR A 336 -1.01 -0.21 4.85
CA TYR A 336 -0.75 0.96 3.99
C TYR A 336 -0.91 2.29 4.74
N MET A 337 -1.78 2.34 5.75
CA MET A 337 -1.93 3.46 6.68
C MET A 337 -0.81 3.50 7.74
N GLY A 338 -0.01 2.44 7.92
CA GLY A 338 1.01 2.40 8.98
C GLY A 338 0.45 2.26 10.39
N ILE A 339 -0.68 1.55 10.55
CA ILE A 339 -1.32 1.28 11.85
C ILE A 339 -0.94 -0.12 12.31
N ASP A 340 0.01 -0.24 13.23
CA ASP A 340 0.41 -1.53 13.81
C ASP A 340 -0.59 -2.06 14.86
N THR A 341 -1.21 -1.14 15.61
CA THR A 341 -2.16 -1.49 16.66
C THR A 341 -3.25 -0.43 16.80
N PHE A 342 -4.44 -0.84 17.22
CA PHE A 342 -5.55 0.05 17.60
C PHE A 342 -6.29 -0.55 18.80
N ASP A 343 -6.70 0.26 19.78
CA ASP A 343 -7.31 -0.22 21.04
C ASP A 343 -6.58 -1.40 21.71
N SER A 344 -5.23 -1.39 21.69
CA SER A 344 -4.37 -2.49 22.17
C SER A 344 -4.50 -3.82 21.40
N ILE A 345 -5.19 -3.83 20.26
CA ILE A 345 -5.30 -4.97 19.35
C ILE A 345 -4.07 -4.99 18.45
N ASP A 346 -3.29 -6.06 18.57
CA ASP A 346 -2.29 -6.46 17.58
C ASP A 346 -2.99 -7.27 16.49
N TRP A 347 -3.41 -6.57 15.44
CA TRP A 347 -4.24 -7.16 14.39
C TRP A 347 -3.47 -8.22 13.61
N TYR A 348 -2.17 -8.01 13.37
CA TYR A 348 -1.35 -8.91 12.57
C TYR A 348 -1.17 -10.23 13.31
N GLN A 349 -0.81 -10.17 14.61
CA GLN A 349 -0.70 -11.38 15.42
C GLN A 349 -2.04 -12.13 15.49
N ASN A 350 -3.16 -11.41 15.61
CA ASN A 350 -4.50 -12.01 15.65
C ASN A 350 -4.83 -12.74 14.33
N PHE A 351 -4.53 -12.15 13.18
CA PHE A 351 -4.73 -12.77 11.88
C PHE A 351 -3.77 -13.94 11.67
N SER A 352 -2.47 -13.76 11.93
CA SER A 352 -1.47 -14.81 11.72
C SER A 352 -1.74 -16.04 12.57
N ASP A 353 -2.16 -15.86 13.83
CA ASP A 353 -2.54 -16.97 14.72
C ASP A 353 -3.65 -17.83 14.12
N VAL A 354 -4.68 -17.18 13.56
CA VAL A 354 -5.82 -17.87 12.97
C VAL A 354 -5.46 -18.51 11.64
N ILE A 355 -4.75 -17.79 10.76
CA ILE A 355 -4.37 -18.30 9.44
C ILE A 355 -3.46 -19.53 9.59
N VAL A 356 -2.41 -19.44 10.42
CA VAL A 356 -1.49 -20.58 10.65
C VAL A 356 -2.23 -21.77 11.25
N ALA A 357 -3.16 -21.54 12.20
CA ALA A 357 -3.91 -22.61 12.83
C ALA A 357 -4.94 -23.29 11.90
N GLN A 358 -5.41 -22.60 10.85
CA GLN A 358 -6.43 -23.08 9.92
C GLN A 358 -5.85 -23.59 8.58
N GLN A 359 -4.52 -23.62 8.42
CA GLN A 359 -3.89 -24.15 7.21
C GLN A 359 -4.13 -25.66 7.08
N GLU A 360 -4.53 -26.09 5.89
CA GLU A 360 -4.69 -27.52 5.57
C GLU A 360 -3.33 -28.21 5.39
N ALA A 361 -3.32 -29.53 5.53
CA ALA A 361 -2.08 -30.31 5.45
C ALA A 361 -1.39 -30.25 4.07
N ASP A 362 -2.12 -29.88 3.02
CA ASP A 362 -1.59 -29.68 1.67
C ASP A 362 -1.05 -28.26 1.41
N GLY A 363 -1.15 -27.36 2.40
CA GLY A 363 -0.70 -25.97 2.32
C GLY A 363 -1.81 -24.97 1.95
N SER A 364 -2.99 -25.44 1.55
CA SER A 364 -4.11 -24.56 1.17
C SER A 364 -4.90 -24.04 2.36
N TRP A 365 -5.80 -23.09 2.07
CA TRP A 365 -6.87 -22.67 2.97
C TRP A 365 -8.21 -22.80 2.27
N ILE A 366 -9.23 -23.13 3.06
CA ILE A 366 -10.61 -23.24 2.60
C ILE A 366 -11.49 -22.23 3.32
N SER A 367 -12.52 -21.74 2.64
CA SER A 367 -13.56 -20.97 3.32
C SER A 367 -14.44 -21.90 4.15
N SER A 368 -15.16 -21.32 5.12
CA SER A 368 -16.35 -21.99 5.64
C SER A 368 -17.32 -22.33 4.50
N SER A 369 -18.24 -23.26 4.75
CA SER A 369 -19.34 -23.56 3.82
C SER A 369 -20.24 -22.35 3.50
N GLU A 370 -19.97 -21.22 4.14
CA GLU A 370 -20.69 -19.94 4.06
C GLU A 370 -19.84 -18.82 3.42
N GLY A 371 -18.54 -19.06 3.16
CA GLY A 371 -17.66 -18.12 2.48
C GLY A 371 -17.81 -18.16 0.96
N ARG A 372 -17.36 -17.09 0.30
CA ARG A 372 -17.28 -16.97 -1.16
C ARG A 372 -15.84 -17.26 -1.60
N GLY A 373 -15.69 -17.86 -2.77
CA GLY A 373 -14.39 -18.17 -3.36
C GLY A 373 -14.11 -19.67 -3.35
N ASN A 374 -13.34 -20.12 -4.32
CA ASN A 374 -12.78 -21.47 -4.32
C ASN A 374 -11.50 -21.50 -3.45
N PRO A 375 -10.90 -22.69 -3.19
CA PRO A 375 -9.68 -22.79 -2.39
C PRO A 375 -8.53 -21.93 -2.92
N THR A 376 -8.47 -21.66 -4.22
CA THR A 376 -7.43 -20.86 -4.87
C THR A 376 -7.43 -19.43 -4.35
N ILE A 377 -8.52 -18.68 -4.54
CA ILE A 377 -8.59 -17.27 -4.10
C ILE A 377 -8.53 -17.15 -2.57
N ILE A 378 -9.05 -18.14 -1.84
CA ILE A 378 -8.95 -18.19 -0.38
C ILE A 378 -7.49 -18.33 0.08
N THR A 379 -6.75 -19.26 -0.53
CA THR A 379 -5.33 -19.45 -0.25
C THR A 379 -4.54 -18.20 -0.57
N THR A 380 -4.87 -17.53 -1.68
CA THR A 380 -4.22 -16.27 -2.05
C THR A 380 -4.45 -15.17 -1.01
N TRP A 381 -5.69 -14.96 -0.52
CA TRP A 381 -5.95 -13.96 0.53
C TRP A 381 -5.24 -14.27 1.85
N ALA A 382 -5.19 -15.55 2.25
CA ALA A 382 -4.46 -15.97 3.43
C ALA A 382 -2.96 -15.66 3.29
N LEU A 383 -2.36 -15.99 2.15
CA LEU A 383 -0.96 -15.73 1.87
C LEU A 383 -0.62 -14.25 1.83
N LEU A 384 -1.41 -13.44 1.11
CA LEU A 384 -1.23 -11.98 1.04
C LEU A 384 -1.32 -11.35 2.43
N THR A 385 -2.23 -11.85 3.29
CA THR A 385 -2.37 -11.38 4.68
C THR A 385 -1.15 -11.72 5.53
N LEU A 386 -0.64 -12.96 5.45
CA LEU A 386 0.54 -13.37 6.21
C LEU A 386 1.79 -12.58 5.82
N GLU A 387 1.89 -12.14 4.58
CA GLU A 387 3.01 -11.36 4.05
C GLU A 387 2.84 -9.84 4.28
N LYS A 388 1.67 -9.40 4.77
CA LYS A 388 1.31 -7.98 4.84
C LYS A 388 1.40 -7.26 3.47
N SER A 389 0.99 -7.96 2.41
CA SER A 389 1.05 -7.46 1.04
C SER A 389 0.30 -6.14 0.86
N SER A 390 1.04 -5.06 0.64
CA SER A 390 0.52 -3.74 0.33
C SER A 390 1.56 -2.94 -0.47
N PRO A 391 1.14 -1.95 -1.29
CA PRO A 391 2.08 -1.08 -1.98
C PRO A 391 2.98 -0.37 -0.97
N GLU A 392 4.19 0.03 -1.39
CA GLU A 392 5.04 0.86 -0.55
C GLU A 392 4.31 2.17 -0.22
N THR A 393 4.32 2.57 1.05
CA THR A 393 3.70 3.83 1.48
C THR A 393 4.36 4.97 0.71
N PRO A 394 3.60 5.87 0.05
CA PRO A 394 4.16 6.92 -0.76
C PRO A 394 5.09 7.79 0.10
N MET A 395 6.38 7.73 -0.23
CA MET A 395 7.44 8.40 0.51
C MET A 395 8.15 9.35 -0.46
N ILE A 396 8.26 10.62 -0.07
CA ILE A 396 8.97 11.59 -0.89
C ILE A 396 10.47 11.42 -0.64
N SER A 397 11.18 10.98 -1.68
CA SER A 397 12.64 10.99 -1.64
C SER A 397 13.15 12.43 -1.65
N VAL A 398 13.98 12.78 -0.66
CA VAL A 398 14.57 14.11 -0.52
C VAL A 398 16.09 14.03 -0.55
N PHE A 399 16.73 15.04 -1.11
CA PHE A 399 18.18 15.18 -1.03
C PHE A 399 18.58 15.62 0.38
N VAL A 400 19.63 15.01 0.91
CA VAL A 400 20.18 15.31 2.23
C VAL A 400 21.68 15.61 2.10
N ASP A 401 22.13 16.61 2.84
CA ASP A 401 23.56 16.87 3.06
C ASP A 401 23.82 16.94 4.57
N ILE A 402 24.56 15.95 5.08
CA ILE A 402 25.08 15.95 6.43
C ILE A 402 26.36 16.76 6.41
N LYS A 403 26.36 17.88 7.11
CA LYS A 403 27.47 18.85 7.16
C LYS A 403 27.71 19.54 5.80
N PRO A 404 26.73 20.37 5.37
CA PRO A 404 26.86 21.21 4.18
C PRO A 404 28.21 21.91 4.07
N SER A 405 28.74 22.01 2.86
CA SER A 405 30.09 22.49 2.49
C SER A 405 31.28 21.58 2.88
N SER A 406 31.01 20.32 3.22
CA SER A 406 32.03 19.30 3.50
C SER A 406 31.83 18.09 2.60
N CYS A 407 32.93 17.45 2.18
CA CYS A 407 32.89 16.14 1.55
C CYS A 407 34.29 15.47 1.66
N PRO A 408 34.42 14.28 2.25
CA PRO A 408 33.39 13.56 3.00
C PRO A 408 32.97 14.33 4.27
N ASN A 409 31.99 13.82 5.01
CA ASN A 409 31.39 14.49 6.16
C ASN A 409 31.95 13.98 7.49
N PRO A 410 33.04 14.55 8.03
CA PRO A 410 33.72 13.95 9.16
C PRO A 410 32.92 14.15 10.45
N ILE A 411 32.67 13.06 11.17
CA ILE A 411 32.09 13.05 12.51
C ILE A 411 33.14 12.61 13.54
N ASN A 412 33.30 13.42 14.58
CA ASN A 412 34.16 13.10 15.72
C ASN A 412 33.29 12.55 16.84
N THR A 413 33.43 11.27 17.17
CA THR A 413 32.63 10.56 18.18
C THR A 413 32.77 11.15 19.60
N LYS A 414 33.79 11.99 19.84
CA LYS A 414 34.00 12.70 21.12
C LYS A 414 33.48 14.13 21.13
N SER A 415 32.94 14.61 20.01
CA SER A 415 32.41 15.97 19.90
C SER A 415 31.14 16.12 20.74
N LYS A 416 31.12 17.12 21.61
CA LYS A 416 29.93 17.55 22.37
C LYS A 416 29.20 18.73 21.71
N GLY A 417 29.46 18.91 20.42
CA GLY A 417 28.82 19.95 19.61
C GLY A 417 27.53 19.44 18.99
N VAL A 418 27.14 20.11 17.91
CA VAL A 418 26.02 19.68 17.08
C VAL A 418 26.51 19.20 15.72
N LEU A 419 25.82 18.22 15.15
CA LEU A 419 25.98 17.81 13.76
C LEU A 419 25.00 18.63 12.90
N PRO A 420 25.49 19.52 12.02
CA PRO A 420 24.63 20.18 11.05
C PRO A 420 24.21 19.21 9.96
N VAL A 421 22.95 19.27 9.54
CA VAL A 421 22.36 18.51 8.42
C VAL A 421 21.42 19.46 7.67
N ALA A 422 21.20 19.23 6.39
CA ALA A 422 20.19 19.93 5.60
C ALA A 422 19.38 18.93 4.77
N VAL A 423 18.05 19.11 4.75
CA VAL A 423 17.17 18.53 3.73
C VAL A 423 17.03 19.60 2.64
N LEU A 424 17.37 19.26 1.40
CA LEU A 424 17.58 20.25 0.36
C LEU A 424 16.31 20.53 -0.43
N GLY A 425 16.06 21.81 -0.70
CA GLY A 425 15.00 22.21 -1.60
C GLY A 425 15.38 21.96 -3.05
N THR A 426 14.38 21.79 -3.91
CA THR A 426 14.59 21.70 -5.35
C THR A 426 13.56 22.55 -6.09
N TYR A 427 13.61 22.55 -7.41
CA TYR A 427 12.56 23.17 -8.22
C TYR A 427 11.17 22.55 -7.97
N ASP A 428 11.13 21.26 -7.65
CA ASP A 428 9.89 20.49 -7.49
C ASP A 428 9.55 20.19 -6.02
N PHE A 429 10.40 20.57 -5.06
CA PHE A 429 10.19 20.29 -3.65
C PHE A 429 10.42 21.51 -2.75
N ASP A 430 9.35 21.96 -2.10
CA ASP A 430 9.37 23.05 -1.11
C ASP A 430 9.52 22.50 0.31
N VAL A 431 10.72 22.62 0.88
CA VAL A 431 11.05 22.16 2.24
C VAL A 431 10.25 22.84 3.35
N THR A 432 9.56 23.96 3.07
CA THR A 432 8.71 24.63 4.08
C THR A 432 7.43 23.85 4.38
N THR A 433 7.11 22.86 3.55
CA THR A 433 6.00 21.93 3.76
C THR A 433 6.32 20.81 4.76
N ILE A 434 7.59 20.62 5.13
CA ILE A 434 8.02 19.60 6.10
C ILE A 434 7.66 20.05 7.51
N ASP A 435 7.12 19.15 8.35
CA ASP A 435 7.07 19.36 9.80
C ASP A 435 8.45 19.08 10.42
N PRO A 436 9.22 20.09 10.88
CA PRO A 436 10.56 19.86 11.42
C PRO A 436 10.55 19.09 12.74
N ALA A 437 9.41 18.99 13.44
CA ALA A 437 9.28 18.22 14.68
C ALA A 437 9.20 16.71 14.43
N SER A 438 8.74 16.30 13.24
CA SER A 438 8.70 14.91 12.81
C SER A 438 10.09 14.35 12.47
N ILE A 439 11.06 15.22 12.14
CA ILE A 439 12.36 14.81 11.60
C ILE A 439 13.15 13.93 12.58
N ARG A 440 13.72 12.83 12.06
CA ARG A 440 14.61 11.93 12.78
C ARG A 440 15.83 11.57 11.93
N ILE A 441 17.01 11.53 12.56
CA ILE A 441 18.21 10.90 11.98
C ILE A 441 18.39 9.50 12.56
N LYS A 442 18.63 8.52 11.70
CA LYS A 442 18.68 7.09 12.01
C LYS A 442 19.89 6.44 11.36
N LEU A 443 20.36 5.34 11.95
CA LEU A 443 21.32 4.43 11.29
C LEU A 443 20.60 3.45 10.36
N ASP A 444 19.43 2.98 10.80
CA ASP A 444 18.56 2.06 10.07
C ASP A 444 17.12 2.64 10.10
N PRO A 445 16.42 2.75 8.96
CA PRO A 445 15.05 3.22 8.87
C PRO A 445 14.09 2.60 9.91
N GLY A 446 14.27 1.32 10.25
CA GLY A 446 13.43 0.56 11.19
C GLY A 446 13.68 0.82 12.68
N THR A 447 14.55 1.78 13.03
CA THR A 447 14.93 2.07 14.43
C THR A 447 14.44 3.42 14.93
N ASP A 448 14.36 3.58 16.25
CA ASP A 448 14.15 4.87 16.89
C ASP A 448 15.27 5.84 16.51
N GLY A 449 14.91 7.00 15.96
CA GLY A 449 15.87 8.01 15.55
C GLY A 449 16.08 9.14 16.54
N VAL A 450 17.10 9.96 16.28
CA VAL A 450 17.43 11.15 17.08
C VAL A 450 16.71 12.36 16.49
N ALA A 451 16.06 13.16 17.32
CA ALA A 451 15.38 14.39 16.89
C ALA A 451 16.36 15.58 16.79
N PRO A 452 16.13 16.56 15.90
CA PRO A 452 16.95 17.76 15.83
C PRO A 452 16.74 18.62 17.09
N VAL A 453 17.83 19.18 17.63
CA VAL A 453 17.75 20.13 18.75
C VAL A 453 17.38 21.54 18.30
N ARG A 454 17.61 21.87 17.02
CA ARG A 454 17.27 23.15 16.37
C ARG A 454 17.11 22.98 14.87
N TRP A 455 16.36 23.89 14.26
CA TRP A 455 16.22 23.98 12.81
C TRP A 455 16.08 25.45 12.35
N ASN A 456 16.31 25.70 11.06
CA ASN A 456 16.09 26.98 10.37
C ASN A 456 16.00 26.76 8.85
N TYR A 457 15.47 27.72 8.10
CA TYR A 457 15.51 27.69 6.63
C TYR A 457 16.66 28.57 6.11
N GLU A 458 17.54 27.98 5.32
CA GLU A 458 18.70 28.67 4.72
C GLU A 458 19.21 27.85 3.53
N ASP A 459 19.51 28.52 2.41
CA ASP A 459 20.16 27.93 1.23
C ASP A 459 21.65 27.66 1.53
N VAL A 460 22.00 26.38 1.78
CA VAL A 460 23.32 25.98 2.30
C VAL A 460 24.04 24.92 1.47
N ALA A 461 23.33 24.15 0.64
CA ALA A 461 23.90 23.05 -0.14
C ALA A 461 23.28 22.93 -1.54
N THR A 462 23.79 21.98 -2.33
CA THR A 462 23.27 21.62 -3.65
C THR A 462 22.97 20.10 -3.64
N PRO A 463 21.88 19.62 -4.26
CA PRO A 463 21.64 18.19 -4.45
C PRO A 463 22.80 17.44 -5.13
N PHE A 464 23.12 16.25 -4.61
CA PHE A 464 24.08 15.34 -5.23
C PHE A 464 23.35 14.14 -5.87
N GLU A 465 23.43 14.01 -7.19
CA GLU A 465 22.72 12.98 -7.98
C GLU A 465 23.59 11.73 -8.28
N GLY A 466 24.71 11.55 -7.57
CA GLY A 466 25.62 10.42 -7.78
C GLY A 466 25.34 9.22 -6.87
N GLU A 467 26.29 8.29 -6.82
CA GLU A 467 26.22 7.09 -5.96
C GLU A 467 26.24 7.45 -4.47
N LEU A 468 25.53 6.67 -3.63
CA LEU A 468 25.47 6.89 -2.19
C LEU A 468 26.87 6.94 -1.56
N CYS A 469 27.10 7.92 -0.68
CA CYS A 469 28.38 8.27 -0.03
C CYS A 469 29.47 8.89 -0.91
N ASP A 470 29.27 9.03 -2.23
CA ASP A 470 29.96 10.08 -2.97
C ASP A 470 29.30 11.43 -2.64
N CYS A 471 30.03 12.52 -2.83
CA CYS A 471 29.53 13.86 -2.52
C CYS A 471 30.34 14.94 -3.24
N HIS A 472 29.89 16.18 -3.09
CA HIS A 472 30.64 17.38 -3.43
C HIS A 472 30.60 18.38 -2.27
N ASP A 473 31.39 19.44 -2.34
CA ASP A 473 31.41 20.53 -1.35
C ASP A 473 30.79 21.85 -1.87
N LEU A 474 29.84 21.74 -2.81
CA LEU A 474 29.06 22.89 -3.29
C LEU A 474 28.24 23.50 -2.14
N ASN A 475 27.99 24.81 -2.25
CA ASN A 475 27.19 25.55 -1.27
C ASN A 475 25.78 25.77 -1.86
N GLY A 476 25.03 26.71 -1.29
CA GLY A 476 23.68 27.02 -1.75
C GLY A 476 23.53 27.24 -3.26
N ASP A 477 22.46 26.67 -3.82
CA ASP A 477 22.13 26.63 -5.24
C ASP A 477 20.96 27.57 -5.63
N GLY A 478 20.41 28.29 -4.65
CA GLY A 478 19.29 29.19 -4.81
C GLY A 478 17.93 28.59 -4.44
N PHE A 479 17.87 27.32 -4.05
CA PHE A 479 16.70 26.71 -3.42
C PHE A 479 16.81 26.78 -1.90
N MET A 480 15.66 26.83 -1.23
CA MET A 480 15.66 26.92 0.23
C MET A 480 15.87 25.54 0.84
N ASP A 481 16.79 25.40 1.80
CA ASP A 481 16.99 24.14 2.53
C ASP A 481 16.40 24.21 3.95
N LEU A 482 15.93 23.07 4.45
CA LEU A 482 15.63 22.88 5.86
C LEU A 482 16.90 22.47 6.59
N THR A 483 17.54 23.42 7.25
CA THR A 483 18.74 23.18 8.04
C THR A 483 18.39 22.69 9.45
N LEU A 484 19.09 21.66 9.89
CA LEU A 484 18.88 20.94 11.13
C LEU A 484 20.18 20.91 11.94
N LYS A 485 20.05 20.86 13.26
CA LYS A 485 21.18 20.64 14.18
C LYS A 485 20.82 19.47 15.09
N PHE A 486 21.61 18.41 15.08
CA PHE A 486 21.45 17.25 15.97
C PHE A 486 22.51 17.27 17.06
N ASP A 487 22.21 16.76 18.26
CA ASP A 487 23.25 16.54 19.27
C ASP A 487 24.20 15.44 18.79
N THR A 488 25.50 15.75 18.67
CA THR A 488 26.45 14.78 18.12
C THR A 488 26.59 13.53 19.00
N GLN A 489 26.42 13.63 20.32
CA GLN A 489 26.54 12.46 21.19
C GLN A 489 25.32 11.55 21.09
N GLU A 490 24.13 12.10 20.85
CA GLU A 490 22.94 11.29 20.58
C GLU A 490 23.05 10.56 19.23
N VAL A 491 23.51 11.23 18.18
CA VAL A 491 23.75 10.57 16.88
C VAL A 491 24.83 9.49 16.99
N VAL A 492 25.91 9.74 17.74
CA VAL A 492 26.97 8.75 17.97
C VAL A 492 26.47 7.55 18.78
N ALA A 493 25.42 7.72 19.60
CA ALA A 493 24.80 6.64 20.36
C ALA A 493 23.99 5.67 19.48
N LEU A 494 23.73 6.01 18.21
CA LEU A 494 23.28 5.09 17.16
C LEU A 494 24.43 4.17 16.69
N THR A 495 25.20 3.61 17.63
CA THR A 495 26.29 2.64 17.40
C THR A 495 27.46 3.06 16.49
N LEU A 496 27.59 4.35 16.13
CA LEU A 496 28.71 4.83 15.30
C LEU A 496 30.11 4.65 15.94
N THR A 497 30.19 4.41 17.24
CA THR A 497 31.47 4.13 17.91
C THR A 497 32.11 2.80 17.49
N ASP A 498 31.32 1.88 16.94
CA ASP A 498 31.80 0.58 16.47
C ASP A 498 32.35 0.67 15.04
N GLU A 499 32.08 1.78 14.34
CA GLU A 499 32.37 2.02 12.92
C GLU A 499 33.57 2.96 12.70
N MET A 500 34.52 2.99 13.64
CA MET A 500 35.63 3.94 13.62
C MET A 500 36.51 3.77 12.37
N GLY A 501 36.64 4.86 11.60
CA GLY A 501 37.40 4.87 10.36
C GLY A 501 36.58 4.49 9.13
N GLU A 502 35.30 4.15 9.27
CA GLU A 502 34.41 3.80 8.18
C GLU A 502 33.57 5.01 7.70
N THR A 503 32.98 4.84 6.52
CA THR A 503 31.96 5.75 5.99
C THR A 503 30.61 5.08 6.16
N ILE A 504 29.71 5.73 6.91
CA ILE A 504 28.44 5.13 7.33
C ILE A 504 27.28 5.97 6.80
N PRO A 505 26.33 5.38 6.06
CA PRO A 505 25.11 6.07 5.67
C PRO A 505 24.24 6.32 6.90
N LEU A 506 23.64 7.50 6.95
CA LEU A 506 22.61 7.86 7.90
C LEU A 506 21.37 8.27 7.14
N THR A 507 20.22 7.80 7.59
CA THR A 507 18.92 8.11 7.01
C THR A 507 18.27 9.26 7.77
N ILE A 508 17.76 10.26 7.05
CA ILE A 508 16.87 11.29 7.57
C ILE A 508 15.45 10.91 7.16
N THR A 509 14.56 10.82 8.14
CA THR A 509 13.13 10.61 7.94
C THR A 509 12.36 11.79 8.51
N GLY A 510 11.14 12.01 8.03
CA GLY A 510 10.19 13.00 8.57
C GLY A 510 8.87 12.88 7.84
N ASN A 511 7.97 13.85 8.07
CA ASN A 511 6.69 13.97 7.40
C ASN A 511 6.49 15.41 6.93
N LEU A 512 5.69 15.58 5.88
CA LEU A 512 5.07 16.86 5.58
C LEU A 512 4.13 17.27 6.73
N MET A 513 3.83 18.57 6.85
CA MET A 513 2.80 19.04 7.76
C MET A 513 1.43 18.47 7.35
N GLU A 514 0.52 18.33 8.32
CA GLU A 514 -0.83 17.79 8.09
C GLU A 514 -1.59 18.56 6.99
N GLU A 515 -1.43 19.89 6.91
CA GLU A 515 -2.04 20.72 5.86
C GLU A 515 -1.50 20.47 4.44
N PHE A 516 -0.37 19.75 4.33
CA PHE A 516 0.23 19.29 3.08
C PHE A 516 0.14 17.77 2.90
N GLY A 517 -0.78 17.10 3.61
CA GLY A 517 -1.08 15.67 3.44
C GLY A 517 -0.21 14.73 4.26
N GLY A 518 0.66 15.23 5.14
CA GLY A 518 1.37 14.38 6.12
C GLY A 518 2.35 13.35 5.53
N THR A 519 2.61 13.39 4.23
CA THR A 519 3.37 12.35 3.51
C THR A 519 4.76 12.15 4.11
N PRO A 520 5.19 10.90 4.35
CA PRO A 520 6.55 10.61 4.79
C PRO A 520 7.60 11.11 3.80
N ILE A 521 8.74 11.54 4.32
CA ILE A 521 9.92 11.90 3.53
C ILE A 521 11.12 11.08 4.01
N GLU A 522 12.01 10.73 3.08
CA GLU A 522 13.27 10.07 3.39
C GLU A 522 14.41 10.53 2.48
N GLY A 523 15.58 10.70 3.06
CA GLY A 523 16.82 10.93 2.32
C GLY A 523 18.04 10.42 3.07
N GLN A 524 19.14 10.20 2.36
CA GLN A 524 20.36 9.65 2.94
C GLN A 524 21.59 10.48 2.59
N ASP A 525 22.53 10.51 3.52
CA ASP A 525 23.91 10.96 3.28
C ASP A 525 24.84 10.24 4.27
N CYS A 526 26.15 10.28 4.03
CA CYS A 526 27.12 9.49 4.75
C CYS A 526 28.08 10.31 5.61
N VAL A 527 28.34 9.84 6.82
CA VAL A 527 29.38 10.40 7.69
C VAL A 527 30.66 9.58 7.61
N ARG A 528 31.81 10.26 7.64
CA ARG A 528 33.12 9.63 7.85
C ARG A 528 33.45 9.62 9.34
N VAL A 529 33.37 8.45 9.97
CA VAL A 529 33.67 8.30 11.40
C VAL A 529 35.18 8.42 11.61
N LEU A 530 35.60 9.46 12.32
CA LEU A 530 37.03 9.76 12.47
C LEU A 530 37.72 8.82 13.46
N GLU A 531 38.86 8.26 13.05
CA GLU A 531 39.74 7.52 13.96
C GLU A 531 40.21 8.35 15.14
N ASP A 532 40.35 7.69 16.29
CA ASP A 532 40.84 8.30 17.49
C ASP A 532 42.35 8.54 17.36
N LYS A 533 42.74 9.76 16.98
CA LYS A 533 44.15 10.15 16.93
C LYS A 533 44.71 10.18 18.35
N GLY A 534 45.15 9.02 18.84
CA GLY A 534 45.87 8.90 20.10
C GLY A 534 46.99 9.94 20.13
N LYS A 535 47.01 10.77 21.18
CA LYS A 535 48.08 11.75 21.40
C LYS A 535 49.42 11.02 21.26
N LYS A 536 50.18 11.31 20.20
CA LYS A 536 51.60 10.93 20.12
C LYS A 536 52.26 11.50 21.37
N LYS A 537 52.64 10.61 22.30
CA LYS A 537 53.40 10.95 23.50
C LYS A 537 54.79 11.42 23.13
#